data_AF-A0A351P0C8-F1
#
_entry.id   AF-A0A351P0C8-F1
#
_cell.length_a   1.000
_cell.length_b   1.000
_cell.length_c   1.000
_cell.angle_alpha   90.00
_cell.angle_beta   90.00
_cell.angle_gamma   90.00
#
_symmetry.space_group_name_H-M   'P 1'
#
loop_
_entity.id
_entity.type
_entity.pdbx_description
1 polymer ?
#
loop_
_entity_poly.entity_id
_entity_poly.type
_entity_poly.pdbx_seq_one_letter_code
_entity_poly.pdbx_strand_id
1 'polypeptide(L)' 'QVADGDLIHADRHGGVVIPSEVLDTLEVAILKLLDTEKLVLDPARKDGFDLDAFETAW' A
#
# COMPACT_ATOMS: atom_id res chain seq x y z
N GLN A 1 6.29 -20.28 -6.06
CA GLN A 1 5.56 -21.51 -5.68
C GLN A 1 5.01 -21.30 -4.28
N VAL A 2 3.94 -22.00 -3.91
CA VAL A 2 3.38 -21.97 -2.55
C VAL A 2 3.82 -23.25 -1.84
N ALA A 3 4.22 -23.12 -0.57
CA ALA A 3 4.59 -24.22 0.30
C ALA A 3 3.77 -24.21 1.60
N ASP A 4 3.69 -25.37 2.26
CA ASP A 4 3.06 -25.48 3.56
C ASP A 4 3.75 -24.56 4.57
N GLY A 5 2.95 -23.73 5.25
CA GLY A 5 3.44 -22.74 6.23
C GLY A 5 3.71 -21.35 5.66
N ASP A 6 3.57 -21.14 4.34
CA ASP A 6 3.66 -19.80 3.76
C ASP A 6 2.57 -18.86 4.31
N LEU A 7 2.96 -17.63 4.62
CA LEU A 7 2.01 -16.56 4.90
C LEU A 7 1.49 -15.99 3.58
N ILE A 8 0.17 -15.94 3.40
CA ILE A 8 -0.46 -15.45 2.17
C ILE A 8 -1.31 -14.20 2.48
N HIS A 9 -1.10 -13.11 1.72
CA HIS A 9 -2.09 -12.03 1.61
C HIS A 9 -3.00 -12.31 0.41
N ALA A 10 -4.32 -12.21 0.59
CA ALA A 10 -5.28 -12.39 -0.48
C ALA A 10 -6.45 -11.41 -0.37
N ASP A 11 -6.78 -10.76 -1.49
CA ASP A 11 -7.90 -9.83 -1.61
C ASP A 11 -8.57 -9.93 -2.99
N ARG A 12 -9.37 -8.93 -3.37
CA ARG A 12 -10.10 -8.91 -4.66
C ARG A 12 -9.20 -8.86 -5.89
N HIS A 13 -7.92 -8.54 -5.74
CA HIS A 13 -6.93 -8.48 -6.82
C HIS A 13 -6.14 -9.79 -6.98
N GLY A 14 -6.30 -10.75 -6.08
CA GLY A 14 -5.60 -12.03 -6.10
C GLY A 14 -4.90 -12.34 -4.77
N GLY A 15 -3.88 -13.20 -4.81
CA GLY A 15 -3.09 -13.57 -3.64
C GLY A 15 -1.59 -13.58 -3.89
N VAL A 16 -0.82 -13.27 -2.86
CA VAL A 16 0.65 -13.23 -2.89
C VAL A 16 1.23 -13.91 -1.65
N VAL A 17 2.33 -14.64 -1.84
CA VAL A 17 3.14 -15.19 -0.74
C VAL A 17 3.94 -14.05 -0.13
N ILE A 18 3.83 -13.86 1.19
CA ILE A 18 4.66 -12.93 1.95
C ILE A 18 5.96 -13.65 2.33
N PRO A 19 7.13 -13.20 1.84
CA PRO A 19 8.40 -13.81 2.20
C PRO A 19 8.71 -13.66 3.70
N SER A 20 9.21 -14.71 4.33
CA SER A 20 9.48 -14.70 5.78
C SER A 20 10.52 -13.64 6.19
N GLU A 21 11.46 -13.32 5.32
CA GLU A 21 12.54 -12.37 5.55
C GLU A 21 12.08 -10.91 5.70
N VAL A 22 10.85 -10.59 5.28
CA VAL A 22 10.32 -9.22 5.40
C VAL A 22 9.45 -9.01 6.66
N LEU A 23 9.09 -10.08 7.37
CA LEU A 23 8.10 -10.04 8.46
C LEU A 23 8.44 -9.02 9.55
N ASP A 24 9.71 -8.96 9.97
CA ASP A 24 10.18 -8.04 11.03
C ASP A 24 9.98 -6.56 10.68
N THR A 25 9.87 -6.23 9.38
CA THR A 25 9.73 -4.85 8.89
C THR A 25 8.35 -4.57 8.31
N LEU A 26 7.52 -5.60 8.13
CA LEU A 26 6.30 -5.54 7.34
C LEU A 26 5.29 -4.55 7.93
N GLU A 27 5.09 -4.56 9.25
CA GLU A 27 4.15 -3.65 9.93
C GLU A 27 4.54 -2.18 9.69
N VAL A 28 5.80 -1.84 9.94
CA VAL A 28 6.30 -0.47 9.77
C VAL A 28 6.22 -0.04 8.30
N ALA A 29 6.49 -0.95 7.36
CA ALA A 29 6.37 -0.68 5.93
C ALA A 29 4.92 -0.41 5.51
N ILE A 30 3.95 -1.19 6.02
CA ILE A 30 2.52 -0.99 5.76
C ILE A 30 2.06 0.35 6.33
N LEU A 31 2.41 0.68 7.58
CA LEU A 31 2.04 1.96 8.18
C LEU A 31 2.63 3.14 7.40
N LYS A 32 3.91 3.04 7.01
CA LYS A 32 4.54 4.06 6.17
C LYS A 32 3.82 4.20 4.83
N LEU A 33 3.48 3.11 4.16
CA LEU A 33 2.73 3.13 2.90
C LEU A 33 1.40 3.88 3.08
N LEU A 34 0.59 3.50 4.06
CA LEU A 34 -0.70 4.15 4.35
C LEU A 34 -0.54 5.64 4.68
N ASP A 35 0.47 6.02 5.44
CA ASP A 35 0.72 7.42 5.79
C ASP A 35 1.18 8.25 4.59
N THR A 36 2.01 7.67 3.71
CA THR A 36 2.44 8.34 2.48
C THR A 36 1.32 8.42 1.44
N GLU A 37 0.46 7.40 1.33
CA GLU A 37 -0.69 7.42 0.42
C GLU A 37 -1.67 8.55 0.77
N LYS A 38 -1.90 8.82 2.07
CA LYS A 38 -2.77 9.92 2.50
C LYS A 38 -2.33 11.29 1.98
N LEU A 39 -1.02 11.52 1.79
CA LEU A 39 -0.50 12.79 1.26
C LEU A 39 -1.09 13.12 -0.11
N VAL A 40 -1.41 12.09 -0.91
CA VAL A 40 -2.01 12.22 -2.25
C VAL A 40 -3.51 11.98 -2.22
N LEU A 41 -3.96 10.93 -1.52
CA LEU A 41 -5.36 10.50 -1.52
C LEU A 41 -6.29 11.48 -0.78
N ASP A 42 -5.82 12.17 0.26
CA ASP A 42 -6.63 13.14 0.98
C ASP A 42 -6.91 14.40 0.13
N PRO A 43 -5.92 15.00 -0.56
CA PRO A 43 -6.18 16.02 -1.58
C PRO A 43 -7.07 15.51 -2.73
N ALA A 44 -6.84 14.29 -3.21
CA ALA A 44 -7.58 13.72 -4.34
C ALA A 44 -9.09 13.56 -4.11
N ARG A 45 -9.52 13.50 -2.84
CA ARG A 45 -10.93 13.42 -2.44
C ARG A 45 -11.63 14.77 -2.35
N LYS A 46 -10.91 15.89 -2.51
CA LYS A 46 -11.50 17.24 -2.46
C LYS A 46 -12.15 17.60 -3.79
N ASP A 47 -13.21 18.40 -3.73
CA ASP A 47 -13.86 18.94 -4.92
C ASP A 47 -12.86 19.76 -5.75
N GLY A 48 -12.88 19.55 -7.07
CA GLY A 48 -12.02 20.28 -8.01
C GLY A 48 -10.57 19.79 -8.07
N PHE A 49 -10.25 18.62 -7.50
CA PHE A 49 -8.93 18.01 -7.69
C PHE A 49 -8.67 17.66 -9.16
N ASP A 50 -7.51 18.07 -9.67
CA ASP A 50 -7.05 17.85 -11.05
C ASP A 50 -5.58 17.43 -11.09
N LEU A 51 -5.01 17.35 -12.30
CA LEU A 51 -3.62 16.93 -12.47
C LEU A 51 -2.60 17.95 -11.94
N ASP A 52 -2.89 19.26 -12.04
CA ASP A 52 -2.01 20.30 -11.51
C ASP A 52 -1.94 20.21 -9.97
N ALA A 53 -3.08 19.93 -9.33
CA ALA A 53 -3.14 19.66 -7.89
C ALA A 53 -2.44 18.35 -7.50
N PHE A 54 -2.49 17.32 -8.36
CA PHE A 54 -1.76 16.07 -8.15
C PHE A 54 -0.24 16.27 -8.16
N GLU A 55 0.30 17.02 -9.13
CA GLU A 55 1.74 17.31 -9.21
C GLU A 55 2.29 18.03 -7.98
N THR A 56 1.46 18.80 -7.27
CA THR A 56 1.85 19.45 -6.02
C THR A 56 1.84 18.49 -4.82
N ALA A 57 1.01 17.46 -4.85
CA ALA A 57 0.80 16.52 -3.75
C ALA A 57 1.79 15.34 -3.76
N TRP A 58 2.36 15.00 -4.92
CA TRP A 58 3.30 13.90 -5.13
C TRP A 58 4.76 14.36 -5.10
#